data_AF-A0A496TSW7-F1
#
_entry.id   AF-A0A496TSW7-F1
#
_cell.length_a   1.000
_cell.length_b   1.000
_cell.length_c   1.000
_cell.angle_alpha   90.00
_cell.angle_beta   90.00
_cell.angle_gamma   90.00
#
_symmetry.space_group_name_H-M   'P 1'
#
loop_
_entity.id
_entity.type
_entity.pdbx_description
1 polymer ?
#
loop_
_entity_poly.entity_id
_entity_poly.type
_entity_poly.pdbx_seq_one_letter_code
_entity_poly.pdbx_strand_id
1 'polypeptide(L)' 'MPNLTPVQYRQDYEIYPGKVWVGDTPEDCRRNIELQLHSIGRYVATDYGHSLKKKPRQAE' A
#
# COMPACT_ATOMS: atom_id res chain seq x y z
N MET A 1 -0.68 0.33 1.86
CA MET A 1 0.68 0.86 2.09
C MET A 1 1.47 -0.23 2.82
N PRO A 2 2.23 -1.08 2.11
CA PRO A 2 3.03 -2.15 2.74
C PRO A 2 4.08 -1.56 3.69
N ASN A 3 4.45 -2.34 4.72
CA ASN A 3 5.51 -1.95 5.63
C ASN A 3 6.90 -2.24 5.01
N LEU A 4 7.55 -1.19 4.51
CA LEU A 4 8.90 -1.27 3.92
C LEU A 4 10.02 -0.93 4.91
N THR A 5 9.70 -0.66 6.18
CA THR A 5 10.71 -0.44 7.21
C THR A 5 11.53 -1.72 7.41
N PRO A 6 12.88 -1.64 7.49
CA PRO A 6 13.71 -2.81 7.78
C PRO A 6 13.26 -3.50 9.07
N VAL A 7 13.26 -4.84 9.08
CA VAL A 7 12.69 -5.66 10.17
C VAL A 7 13.18 -5.22 11.55
N GLN A 8 14.49 -4.96 11.68
CA GLN A 8 15.13 -4.57 12.94
C GLN A 8 14.58 -3.27 13.56
N TYR A 9 13.97 -2.38 12.77
CA TYR A 9 13.45 -1.09 13.24
C TYR A 9 11.92 -1.02 13.32
N ARG A 10 11.21 -2.13 13.01
CA ARG A 10 9.74 -2.07 12.93
C ARG A 10 9.06 -1.97 14.28
N GLN A 11 9.65 -2.60 15.30
CA GLN A 11 9.16 -2.51 16.67
C GLN A 11 9.28 -1.07 17.21
N ASP A 12 10.35 -0.36 16.83
CA ASP A 12 10.55 1.05 17.19
C ASP A 12 9.46 1.98 16.61
N TYR A 13 8.73 1.51 15.60
CA TYR A 13 7.62 2.24 14.96
C TYR A 13 6.25 1.61 15.24
N GLU A 14 6.07 0.99 16.42
CA GLU A 14 4.78 0.53 16.93
C GLU A 14 3.95 1.70 17.49
N ILE A 15 3.40 2.51 16.57
CA ILE A 15 2.55 3.66 16.91
C ILE A 15 1.18 3.29 17.52
N TYR A 16 0.83 2.00 17.51
CA TYR A 16 -0.33 1.43 18.20
C TYR A 16 -0.09 -0.07 18.48
N PRO A 17 -0.64 -0.62 19.59
CA PRO A 17 -0.46 -2.03 19.93
C PRO A 17 -1.01 -2.97 18.85
N GLY A 18 -0.25 -4.02 18.53
CA GLY A 18 -0.71 -5.05 17.59
C GLY A 18 -0.67 -4.58 16.13
N LYS A 19 0.23 -3.67 15.80
CA LYS A 19 0.48 -3.23 14.43
C LYS A 19 0.75 -4.42 13.51
N VAL A 20 0.06 -4.46 12.37
CA VAL A 20 0.24 -5.50 11.35
C VAL A 20 1.58 -5.38 10.63
N TRP A 21 2.06 -6.48 10.07
CA TRP A 21 3.29 -6.54 9.25
C TRP A 21 4.56 -6.08 10.00
N VAL A 22 4.65 -6.38 11.29
CA VAL A 22 5.87 -6.16 12.08
C VAL A 22 6.90 -7.26 11.80
N GLY A 23 6.45 -8.51 11.57
CA GLY A 23 7.33 -9.67 11.32
C GLY A 23 7.57 -10.06 9.84
N ASP A 24 6.71 -9.64 8.91
CA ASP A 24 6.73 -10.12 7.51
C ASP A 24 7.81 -9.45 6.65
N THR A 25 8.50 -10.13 5.75
CA THR A 25 9.48 -9.43 4.89
C THR A 25 8.80 -8.38 3.97
N PRO A 26 9.52 -7.35 3.47
CA PRO A 26 8.97 -6.44 2.47
C PRO A 26 8.36 -7.16 1.26
N GLU A 27 8.99 -8.25 0.84
CA GLU A 27 8.56 -9.12 -0.26
C GLU A 27 7.22 -9.81 0.08
N ASP A 28 7.09 -10.35 1.30
CA ASP A 28 5.84 -10.93 1.80
C ASP A 28 4.72 -9.90 1.84
N CYS A 29 5.01 -8.69 2.31
CA CYS A 29 4.04 -7.59 2.34
C CYS A 29 3.53 -7.27 0.94
N ARG A 30 4.42 -7.17 -0.05
CA ARG A 30 4.04 -6.90 -1.44
C ARG A 30 3.17 -8.04 -2.00
N ARG A 31 3.61 -9.28 -1.84
CA ARG A 31 2.91 -10.47 -2.35
C ARG A 31 1.51 -10.61 -1.73
N ASN A 32 1.39 -10.42 -0.43
CA ASN A 32 0.11 -10.57 0.28
C ASN A 32 -0.90 -9.50 -0.16
N ILE A 33 -0.46 -8.25 -0.36
CA ILE A 33 -1.34 -7.19 -0.88
C ILE A 33 -1.78 -7.48 -2.32
N GLU A 34 -0.87 -7.97 -3.17
CA GLU A 34 -1.19 -8.34 -4.55
C GLU A 34 -2.24 -9.46 -4.60
N LEU A 35 -2.06 -10.53 -3.81
CA LEU A 35 -3.04 -11.61 -3.68
C LEU A 35 -4.40 -11.10 -3.16
N GLN A 36 -4.38 -10.21 -2.17
CA GLN A 36 -5.60 -9.62 -1.63
C GLN A 36 -6.34 -8.79 -2.70
N LEU A 37 -5.64 -7.97 -3.48
CA LEU A 37 -6.23 -7.22 -4.59
C LEU A 37 -6.88 -8.16 -5.62
N HIS A 38 -6.17 -9.21 -6.05
CA HIS A 38 -6.70 -10.17 -7.00
C HIS A 38 -7.94 -10.89 -6.49
N SER A 39 -7.99 -11.23 -5.19
CA SER A 39 -9.15 -11.89 -4.58
C SER A 39 -10.44 -11.07 -4.64
N ILE A 40 -10.33 -9.74 -4.73
CA ILE A 40 -11.47 -8.81 -4.85
C ILE A 40 -11.67 -8.28 -6.28
N GLY A 41 -11.03 -8.90 -7.27
CA GLY A 41 -11.10 -8.48 -8.68
C GLY A 41 -10.44 -7.13 -8.97
N ARG A 42 -9.46 -6.73 -8.16
CA ARG A 42 -8.64 -5.53 -8.34
C ARG A 42 -7.23 -5.91 -8.76
N TYR A 43 -6.49 -4.95 -9.30
CA TYR A 43 -5.15 -5.15 -9.83
C TYR A 43 -4.21 -4.03 -9.38
N VAL A 44 -2.91 -4.31 -9.34
CA VAL A 44 -1.89 -3.30 -9.05
C VAL A 44 -1.87 -2.26 -10.17
N ALA A 45 -1.87 -0.97 -9.81
CA ALA A 45 -1.78 0.12 -10.78
C ALA A 45 -0.41 0.11 -11.48
N THR A 46 -0.40 0.47 -12.76
CA THR A 46 0.82 0.61 -13.56
C THR A 46 1.34 2.06 -13.63
N ASP A 47 0.67 2.97 -12.91
CA ASP A 47 1.01 4.38 -12.80
C ASP A 47 1.28 4.77 -11.34
N TYR A 48 1.55 6.06 -11.10
CA TYR A 48 1.87 6.58 -9.77
C TYR A 48 0.66 6.74 -8.82
N GLY A 49 -0.57 6.47 -9.28
CA GLY A 49 -1.77 6.51 -8.43
C GLY A 49 -2.18 7.92 -7.99
N HIS A 50 -1.88 8.95 -8.78
CA HIS A 50 -2.30 10.33 -8.47
C HIS A 50 -3.83 10.50 -8.53
N SER A 51 -4.36 11.43 -7.74
CA SER A 51 -5.79 11.79 -7.81
C SER A 51 -6.20 12.24 -9.22
N LEU A 52 -7.38 11.82 -9.68
CA LEU A 52 -7.95 12.27 -10.95
C LEU A 52 -8.15 13.79 -10.93
N LYS A 53 -7.49 14.51 -11.83
CA LYS A 53 -7.68 15.95 -11.98
C LYS A 53 -8.99 16.20 -12.73
N LYS A 54 -9.86 17.06 -12.17
CA LYS A 54 -11.04 17.54 -12.90
C LYS A 54 -10.57 18.35 -14.10
N LYS A 55 -11.05 18.01 -15.30
CA LYS A 55 -10.85 18.88 -16.46
C LYS A 55 -11.53 20.23 -16.16
N PRO A 56 -10.90 21.38 -16.49
CA PRO A 56 -11.59 22.65 -16.39
C PRO A 56 -12.86 22.57 -17.23
N ARG A 57 -13.98 23.07 -16.70
CA ARG A 57 -15.20 23.24 -17.50
C ARG A 57 -14.85 24.16 -18.65
N GLN A 58 -15.05 23.71 -19.89
CA GLN A 58 -15.01 24.58 -21.06
C GLN A 58 -16.03 25.70 -20.80
N ALA A 59 -15.59 26.96 -20.82
CA ALA A 59 -16.50 28.08 -20.80
C ALA A 59 -17.18 28.14 -22.18
N GLU A 60 -18.51 28.12 -22.18
CA GLU A 60 -19.36 28.31 -23.36
C GLU A 60 -19.34 29.78 -23.80
#